data_AF-A0AAV3B3C5-F1
#
_entry.id   AF-A0AAV3B3C5-F1
#
_cell.length_a   1.000
_cell.length_b   1.000
_cell.length_c   1.000
_cell.angle_alpha   90.00
_cell.angle_beta   90.00
_cell.angle_gamma   90.00
#
_symmetry.space_group_name_H-M   'P 1'
#
loop_
_entity.id
_entity.type
_entity.pdbx_description
1 polymer ?
#
loop_
_entity_poly.entity_id
_entity_poly.type
_entity_poly.pdbx_seq_one_letter_code
_entity_poly.pdbx_strand_id
1 'polypeptide(L)'
;MDWIHYGLNCYNLSLDAKTWNSAKKDCEEKGAHLVVIDGEDEMKFLDVFPHASEYLWIGLTKSGEWKWVDGSSLNKAFWAKGQPNNYKGKQNCGKLHAGLHDRDCPEASRYICEKPLSSLS
;
A
#
# COMPACT_ATOMS: atom_id res chain seq x y z
N MET A 1 -3.97 -14.23 7.05
CA MET A 1 -4.24 -14.84 5.73
C MET A 1 -2.94 -15.37 5.19
N ASP A 2 -2.99 -16.36 4.29
CA ASP A 2 -1.82 -16.84 3.58
C ASP A 2 -1.35 -15.82 2.52
N TRP A 3 -0.16 -16.04 1.96
CA TRP A 3 0.37 -15.22 0.88
C TRP A 3 -0.27 -15.65 -0.45
N ILE A 4 -0.73 -14.68 -1.24
CA ILE A 4 -1.27 -14.90 -2.58
C ILE A 4 -0.18 -14.58 -3.59
N HIS A 5 0.09 -15.50 -4.51
CA HIS A 5 1.07 -15.33 -5.57
C HIS A 5 0.44 -14.66 -6.80
N TYR A 6 1.11 -13.65 -7.34
CA TYR A 6 0.81 -13.03 -8.63
C TYR A 6 2.07 -12.46 -9.27
N GLY A 7 2.30 -12.77 -10.54
CA GLY A 7 3.48 -12.29 -11.28
C GLY A 7 4.79 -12.81 -10.67
N LEU A 8 5.64 -11.89 -10.22
CA LEU A 8 6.92 -12.21 -9.58
C LEU A 8 6.89 -12.03 -8.05
N ASN A 9 5.73 -11.71 -7.48
CA ASN A 9 5.58 -11.30 -6.10
C ASN A 9 4.52 -12.13 -5.36
N CYS A 10 4.61 -12.07 -4.04
CA CYS A 10 3.63 -12.59 -3.10
C CYS A 10 3.04 -11.44 -2.32
N TYR A 11 1.73 -11.50 -2.06
CA TYR A 11 0.98 -10.46 -1.39
C TYR A 11 0.26 -11.00 -0.16
N ASN A 12 0.17 -10.22 0.91
CA ASN A 12 -0.51 -10.63 2.14
C ASN A 12 -1.32 -9.49 2.74
N LEU A 13 -2.61 -9.74 2.95
CA LEU A 13 -3.48 -8.84 3.69
C LEU A 13 -3.37 -9.12 5.19
N SER A 14 -2.88 -8.14 5.95
CA SER A 14 -2.91 -8.19 7.40
C SER A 14 -4.34 -8.03 7.93
N LEU A 15 -4.67 -8.79 8.97
CA LEU A 15 -5.95 -8.66 9.68
C LEU A 15 -5.90 -7.58 10.77
N ASP A 16 -4.70 -7.25 11.24
CA ASP A 16 -4.49 -6.21 12.25
C ASP A 16 -4.55 -4.81 11.63
N ALA A 17 -5.14 -3.87 12.36
CA ALA A 17 -5.07 -2.46 12.01
C ALA A 17 -3.86 -1.80 12.70
N LYS A 18 -2.97 -1.17 11.92
CA LYS A 18 -1.78 -0.47 12.41
C LYS A 18 -1.66 0.90 11.76
N THR A 19 -0.87 1.79 12.36
CA THR A 19 -0.46 3.05 11.70
C THR A 19 0.43 2.72 10.49
N TRP A 20 0.60 3.66 9.56
CA TRP A 20 1.43 3.40 8.36
C TRP A 20 2.85 2.99 8.72
N ASN A 21 3.49 3.67 9.67
CA ASN A 21 4.85 3.34 10.14
C ASN A 21 4.92 1.94 10.77
N SER A 22 3.94 1.58 11.60
CA SER A 22 3.90 0.26 12.24
C SER A 22 3.57 -0.85 11.24
N ALA A 23 2.73 -0.58 10.25
CA ALA A 23 2.42 -1.50 9.16
C ALA A 23 3.64 -1.74 8.26
N LYS A 24 4.39 -0.69 7.92
CA LYS A 24 5.67 -0.79 7.20
C LYS A 24 6.63 -1.72 7.93
N LYS A 25 6.86 -1.46 9.23
CA LYS A 25 7.74 -2.28 10.05
C LYS A 25 7.28 -3.75 10.11
N ASP A 26 5.98 -3.99 10.25
CA ASP A 26 5.42 -5.35 10.29
C ASP A 26 5.62 -6.12 8.97
N CYS A 27 5.53 -5.44 7.81
CA CYS A 27 5.90 -6.06 6.53
C CYS A 27 7.41 -6.35 6.46
N GLU A 28 8.25 -5.42 6.91
CA GLU A 28 9.72 -5.60 6.93
C GLU A 28 10.15 -6.79 7.80
N GLU A 29 9.52 -6.98 8.97
CA GLU A 29 9.74 -8.14 9.84
C GLU A 29 9.36 -9.48 9.17
N LYS A 30 8.53 -9.45 8.13
CA LYS A 30 8.14 -10.62 7.31
C LYS A 30 9.00 -10.80 6.06
N GLY A 31 10.09 -10.02 5.91
CA GLY A 31 10.92 -10.00 4.71
C GLY A 31 10.20 -9.41 3.50
N ALA A 32 9.30 -8.47 3.74
CA ALA A 32 8.42 -7.84 2.77
C ALA A 32 8.45 -6.31 2.91
N HIS A 33 7.71 -5.61 2.08
CA HIS A 33 7.40 -4.19 2.26
C HIS A 33 5.89 -3.97 2.11
N LEU A 34 5.40 -2.79 2.47
CA LEU A 34 4.03 -2.43 2.08
C LEU A 34 3.94 -2.40 0.55
N VAL A 35 2.83 -2.88 -0.01
CA VAL A 35 2.69 -3.06 -1.47
C VAL A 35 3.01 -1.80 -2.26
N VAL A 36 3.80 -1.96 -3.31
CA VAL A 36 4.10 -0.95 -4.32
C VAL A 36 3.23 -1.26 -5.53
N ILE A 37 2.69 -0.24 -6.21
CA ILE A 37 1.84 -0.45 -7.38
C ILE A 37 2.57 0.10 -8.59
N ASP A 38 3.14 -0.79 -9.41
CA ASP A 38 3.98 -0.44 -10.56
C ASP A 38 3.25 -0.58 -11.92
N GLY A 39 1.96 -0.94 -11.92
CA GLY A 39 1.24 -1.13 -13.16
C GLY A 39 -0.27 -1.28 -13.03
N GLU A 40 -0.96 -1.23 -14.19
CA GLU A 40 -2.40 -1.48 -14.27
C GLU A 40 -2.76 -2.92 -13.94
N ASP A 41 -1.94 -3.88 -14.35
CA ASP A 41 -2.18 -5.30 -14.10
C ASP A 41 -2.12 -5.62 -12.60
N GLU A 42 -1.14 -5.05 -11.90
CA GLU A 42 -1.03 -5.15 -10.44
C GLU A 42 -2.18 -4.43 -9.74
N MET A 43 -2.49 -3.19 -10.14
CA MET A 43 -3.63 -2.45 -9.60
C MET A 43 -4.94 -3.24 -9.72
N LYS A 44 -5.15 -3.91 -10.85
CA LYS A 44 -6.31 -4.78 -11.08
C LYS A 44 -6.25 -6.06 -10.26
N PHE A 45 -5.07 -6.68 -10.12
CA PHE A 45 -4.92 -7.85 -9.26
C PHE A 45 -5.29 -7.55 -7.81
N LEU A 46 -5.01 -6.34 -7.31
CA LEU A 46 -5.34 -5.97 -5.93
C LEU A 46 -6.86 -6.00 -5.62
N ASP A 47 -7.75 -6.07 -6.63
CA ASP A 47 -9.20 -6.27 -6.46
C ASP A 47 -9.54 -7.59 -5.72
N VAL A 48 -8.60 -8.52 -5.58
CA VAL A 48 -8.75 -9.70 -4.71
C VAL A 48 -8.84 -9.34 -3.22
N PHE A 49 -8.40 -8.13 -2.84
CA PHE A 49 -8.47 -7.60 -1.49
C PHE A 49 -9.68 -6.68 -1.32
N PRO A 50 -10.21 -6.50 -0.10
CA PRO A 50 -11.48 -5.81 0.13
C PRO A 50 -11.36 -4.27 0.05
N HIS A 51 -10.51 -3.72 -0.82
CA HIS A 51 -10.33 -2.26 -0.93
C HIS A 51 -11.52 -1.54 -1.59
N ALA A 52 -12.50 -2.25 -2.13
CA ALA A 52 -13.76 -1.63 -2.55
C ALA A 52 -14.61 -1.15 -1.36
N SER A 53 -14.50 -1.81 -0.20
CA SER A 53 -15.26 -1.50 1.01
C SER A 53 -14.39 -1.05 2.19
N GLU A 54 -13.09 -1.30 2.15
CA GLU A 54 -12.13 -0.95 3.19
C GLU A 54 -11.05 0.00 2.66
N TYR A 55 -10.42 0.74 3.57
CA TYR A 55 -9.19 1.45 3.28
C TYR A 55 -8.02 0.61 3.77
N LEU A 56 -7.05 0.34 2.90
CA LEU A 56 -5.87 -0.47 3.19
C LEU A 56 -4.61 0.35 3.02
N TRP A 57 -3.68 0.34 3.99
CA TRP A 57 -2.37 0.94 3.79
C TRP A 57 -1.60 0.24 2.68
N ILE A 58 -0.91 1.05 1.89
CA ILE A 58 0.02 0.65 0.83
C ILE A 58 1.35 1.39 1.02
N GLY A 59 2.36 1.04 0.23
CA GLY A 59 3.72 1.54 0.36
C GLY A 59 3.94 2.99 -0.07
N LEU A 60 2.90 3.82 -0.14
CA LEU A 60 3.01 5.19 -0.64
C LEU A 60 3.11 6.19 0.52
N THR A 61 4.09 7.08 0.48
CA THR A 61 4.27 8.16 1.47
C THR A 61 4.76 9.45 0.82
N LYS A 62 4.59 10.58 1.50
CA LYS A 62 5.00 11.91 1.04
C LYS A 62 5.93 12.58 2.04
N SER A 63 7.14 12.91 1.58
CA SER A 63 8.06 13.81 2.28
C SER A 63 8.66 14.78 1.26
N GLY A 64 7.91 15.83 0.96
CA GLY A 64 8.10 16.69 -0.22
C GLY A 64 7.33 16.15 -1.42
N GLU A 65 7.80 15.04 -2.00
CA GLU A 65 7.17 14.34 -3.13
C GLU A 65 6.66 12.94 -2.71
N TRP A 66 5.73 12.40 -3.50
CA TRP A 66 5.18 11.05 -3.29
C TRP A 66 6.19 10.00 -3.74
N LYS A 67 6.52 9.07 -2.83
CA LYS A 67 7.44 7.96 -3.06
C LYS A 67 6.86 6.66 -2.53
N TRP A 68 7.26 5.59 -3.20
CA TRP A 68 7.04 4.24 -2.76
C TRP A 68 8.10 3.81 -1.74
N VAL A 69 7.79 2.82 -0.91
CA VAL A 69 8.70 2.29 0.13
C VAL A 69 9.95 1.61 -0.44
N ASP A 70 9.93 1.22 -1.72
CA ASP A 70 11.10 0.71 -2.46
C ASP A 70 12.02 1.83 -2.96
N GLY A 71 11.63 3.10 -2.76
CA GLY A 71 12.37 4.29 -3.18
C GLY A 71 12.00 4.83 -4.55
N SER A 72 11.14 4.13 -5.31
CA SER A 72 10.68 4.59 -6.62
C SER A 72 9.72 5.79 -6.51
N SER A 73 9.71 6.62 -7.55
CA SER A 73 8.80 7.77 -7.64
C SER A 73 7.41 7.35 -8.13
N LEU A 74 6.37 8.05 -7.70
CA LEU A 74 5.02 7.85 -8.21
C LEU A 74 4.89 8.41 -9.64
N ASN A 75 5.23 7.59 -10.64
CA ASN A 75 5.20 7.99 -12.05
C ASN A 75 3.79 7.89 -12.67
N LYS A 76 3.03 6.85 -12.30
CA LYS A 76 1.65 6.66 -12.71
C LYS A 76 0.77 6.67 -11.47
N ALA A 77 -0.17 7.58 -11.45
CA ALA A 77 -0.97 7.83 -10.26
C ALA A 77 -2.40 7.31 -10.44
N PHE A 78 -2.72 6.22 -9.75
CA PHE A 78 -4.06 5.64 -9.69
C PHE A 78 -4.98 6.36 -8.69
N TRP A 79 -4.86 7.69 -8.58
CA TRP A 79 -5.64 8.48 -7.64
C TRP A 79 -7.13 8.30 -7.87
N ALA A 80 -7.87 8.08 -6.79
CA ALA A 80 -9.31 8.18 -6.83
C ALA A 80 -9.73 9.62 -7.15
N LYS A 81 -10.96 9.78 -7.64
CA LYS A 81 -11.49 11.09 -8.00
C LYS A 81 -11.41 12.05 -6.80
N GLY A 82 -10.71 13.18 -7.01
CA GLY A 82 -10.53 14.21 -6.00
C GLY A 82 -9.37 13.95 -5.02
N GLN A 83 -8.50 12.99 -5.30
CA GLN A 83 -7.29 12.71 -4.53
C GLN A 83 -6.03 13.08 -5.34
N PRO A 84 -4.90 13.39 -4.67
CA PRO A 84 -4.78 13.60 -3.23
C PRO A 84 -5.35 14.97 -2.85
N ASN A 85 -6.08 15.08 -1.73
CA ASN A 85 -6.71 16.34 -1.31
C ASN A 85 -6.00 17.04 -0.15
N ASN A 86 -5.02 16.38 0.46
CA ASN A 86 -4.23 16.88 1.59
C ASN A 86 -5.12 17.52 2.68
N TYR A 87 -6.19 16.84 3.07
CA TYR A 87 -7.15 17.34 4.04
C TYR A 87 -6.45 17.80 5.33
N LYS A 88 -6.69 19.06 5.70
CA LYS A 88 -6.08 19.75 6.85
C LYS A 88 -4.53 19.79 6.82
N GLY A 89 -3.89 19.52 5.68
CA GLY A 89 -2.44 19.59 5.53
C GLY A 89 -1.67 18.45 6.19
N LYS A 90 -2.31 17.31 6.49
CA LYS A 90 -1.72 16.23 7.30
C LYS A 90 -1.63 14.87 6.58
N GLN A 91 -2.12 14.77 5.35
CA GLN A 91 -2.27 13.48 4.69
C GLN A 91 -1.04 13.16 3.84
N ASN A 92 -0.12 12.41 4.45
CA ASN A 92 1.19 12.11 3.87
C ASN A 92 1.43 10.60 3.67
N CYS A 93 0.40 9.78 3.79
CA CYS A 93 0.48 8.33 3.57
C CYS A 93 -0.66 7.87 2.65
N GLY A 94 -0.41 6.91 1.77
CA GLY A 94 -1.38 6.41 0.81
C GLY A 94 -2.15 5.20 1.33
N LYS A 95 -3.47 5.21 1.13
CA LYS A 95 -4.33 4.03 1.23
C LYS A 95 -4.92 3.68 -0.13
N LEU A 96 -5.20 2.41 -0.33
CA LEU A 96 -6.02 1.91 -1.42
C LEU A 96 -7.47 1.81 -0.95
N HIS A 97 -8.37 2.48 -1.66
CA HIS A 97 -9.82 2.38 -1.53
C HIS A 97 -10.48 2.70 -2.88
N ALA A 98 -10.76 1.67 -3.67
CA ALA A 98 -11.21 1.79 -5.08
C ALA A 98 -10.40 2.81 -5.91
N GLY A 99 -9.09 2.91 -5.64
CA GLY A 99 -8.21 4.00 -6.09
C GLY A 99 -7.31 4.47 -4.95
N LEU A 100 -6.30 5.28 -5.26
CA LEU A 100 -5.38 5.82 -4.27
C LEU A 100 -6.02 7.01 -3.54
N HIS A 101 -5.78 7.07 -2.23
CA HIS A 101 -6.20 8.16 -1.35
C HIS A 101 -5.04 8.55 -0.44
N ASP A 102 -4.81 9.85 -0.24
CA ASP A 102 -3.93 10.30 0.84
C ASP A 102 -4.68 10.35 2.17
N ARG A 103 -4.03 9.90 3.23
CA ARG A 103 -4.57 9.75 4.58
C ARG A 103 -3.55 10.15 5.64
N ASP A 104 -4.04 10.41 6.85
CA ASP A 104 -3.19 10.80 7.97
C ASP A 104 -2.44 9.55 8.48
N CYS A 105 -1.12 9.57 8.43
CA CYS A 105 -0.26 8.43 8.72
C CYS A 105 -0.51 7.74 10.09
N PRO A 106 -0.89 8.47 11.17
CA PRO A 106 -1.25 7.88 12.46
C PRO A 106 -2.60 7.15 12.48
N GLU A 107 -3.41 7.19 11.43
CA GLU A 107 -4.65 6.39 11.37
C GLU A 107 -4.34 4.89 11.44
N ALA A 108 -5.07 4.14 12.26
CA ALA A 108 -5.00 2.68 12.22
C ALA A 108 -5.80 2.15 11.03
N SER A 109 -5.21 1.22 10.26
CA SER A 109 -5.88 0.54 9.15
C SER A 109 -5.15 -0.75 8.82
N ARG A 110 -5.88 -1.70 8.23
CA ARG A 110 -5.30 -2.92 7.69
C ARG A 110 -4.42 -2.59 6.50
N TYR A 111 -3.57 -3.53 6.09
CA TYR A 111 -2.50 -3.22 5.15
C TYR A 111 -2.10 -4.43 4.33
N ILE A 112 -1.55 -4.17 3.15
CA ILE A 112 -1.09 -5.20 2.22
C ILE A 112 0.44 -5.18 2.21
N CYS A 113 1.04 -6.32 2.52
CA CYS A 113 2.47 -6.55 2.33
C CYS A 113 2.74 -7.22 0.99
N GLU A 114 3.93 -6.99 0.44
CA GLU A 114 4.42 -7.54 -0.82
C GLU A 114 5.88 -7.97 -0.66
N LYS A 115 6.25 -9.11 -1.26
CA LYS A 115 7.65 -9.53 -1.38
C LYS A 115 7.91 -10.31 -2.67
N PRO A 116 9.15 -10.33 -3.18
CA PRO A 116 9.53 -11.18 -4.31
C PRO A 116 9.33 -12.67 -4.01
N LEU A 117 8.92 -13.44 -5.01
CA LEU A 117 8.84 -14.91 -4.94
C LEU A 117 10.15 -15.58 -4.57
N SER A 118 11.27 -15.00 -5.03
CA SER A 118 12.62 -15.48 -4.74
C SER A 118 12.99 -15.40 -3.24
N SER A 119 12.22 -14.67 -2.44
CA SER A 119 12.42 -14.51 -1.00
C SER A 119 11.74 -15.63 -0.18
N LEU A 120 11.34 -16.74 -0.81
CA LEU A 120 10.76 -17.93 -0.18
C LEU A 120 11.77 -19.06 0.06
N SER A 121 13.07 -18.78 0.02
CA SER A 121 14.15 -19.73 0.32
C SER A 121 14.18 -20.19 1.77
#